data_AF-A0A0U5B9M7-F1
#
_entry.id   AF-A0A0U5B9M7-F1
#
_cell.length_a   1.000
_cell.length_b   1.000
_cell.length_c   1.000
_cell.angle_alpha   90.00
_cell.angle_beta   90.00
_cell.angle_gamma   90.00
#
_symmetry.space_group_name_H-M   'P 1'
#
loop_
_entity.id
_entity.type
_entity.pdbx_description
1 polymer ?
#
loop_
_entity_poly.entity_id
_entity_poly.type
_entity_poly.pdbx_seq_one_letter_code
_entity_poly.pdbx_strand_id
1 'polypeptide(L)'
;MAGPALDELKTYLRIDGSEDDMILELLTQGAIEYLANAGVPESESALYKLGVMLYVALHYENRDPSMRMDKFSFALESIILQLEDYR
;
A
#
# COMPACT_ATOMS: atom_id res chain seq x y z
N MET A 1 -9.82 -4.18 10.71
CA MET A 1 -9.55 -3.19 9.65
C MET A 1 -8.65 -3.93 8.68
N ALA A 2 -9.04 -4.05 7.41
CA ALA A 2 -8.37 -4.95 6.48
C ALA A 2 -6.94 -4.53 6.08
N GLY A 3 -6.55 -3.27 6.33
CA GLY A 3 -5.19 -2.77 6.09
C GLY A 3 -4.16 -3.16 7.16
N PRO A 4 -2.86 -2.89 6.90
CA PRO A 4 -1.81 -3.05 7.91
C PRO A 4 -2.02 -2.07 9.09
N ALA A 5 -1.55 -2.45 10.27
CA ALA A 5 -1.51 -1.51 11.39
C ALA A 5 -0.50 -0.38 11.07
N LEU A 6 -0.72 0.82 11.61
CA LEU A 6 0.15 1.97 11.34
C LEU A 6 1.62 1.70 11.72
N ASP A 7 1.86 1.02 12.85
CA ASP A 7 3.22 0.63 13.26
C ASP A 7 3.85 -0.43 12.34
N GLU A 8 3.03 -1.32 11.79
CA GLU A 8 3.47 -2.34 10.81
C GLU A 8 3.89 -1.66 9.49
N LEU A 9 3.10 -0.69 9.04
CA LEU A 9 3.40 0.12 7.86
C LEU A 9 4.64 1.00 8.06
N LYS A 10 4.80 1.64 9.23
CA LYS A 10 6.00 2.40 9.57
C LYS A 10 7.25 1.53 9.59
N THR A 11 7.15 0.32 10.14
CA THR A 11 8.24 -0.67 10.10
C THR A 11 8.61 -1.02 8.66
N TYR A 12 7.62 -1.24 7.80
CA TYR A 12 7.84 -1.54 6.38
C TYR A 12 8.56 -0.38 5.65
N LEU A 13 8.15 0.86 5.92
CA LEU A 13 8.73 2.08 5.34
C LEU A 13 10.02 2.56 6.03
N ARG A 14 10.44 1.91 7.13
CA ARG A 14 11.59 2.29 7.96
C ARG A 14 11.48 3.70 8.54
N ILE A 15 10.30 4.04 9.03
CA ILE A 15 9.99 5.31 9.68
C ILE A 15 10.00 5.12 11.20
N ASP A 16 10.82 5.88 11.91
CA ASP A 16 10.94 5.84 13.38
C ASP A 16 10.14 6.98 14.09
N GLY A 17 9.47 7.84 13.31
CA GLY A 17 8.73 9.01 13.79
C GLY A 17 7.21 8.92 13.63
N SER A 18 6.51 10.01 13.94
CA SER A 18 5.04 10.13 13.87
C SER A 18 4.58 11.37 13.09
N GLU A 19 5.51 12.12 12.52
CA GLU A 19 5.25 13.38 11.79
C GLU A 19 4.33 13.14 10.59
N ASP A 20 4.45 11.97 9.97
CA ASP A 20 3.70 11.59 8.79
C ASP A 20 2.53 10.62 9.09
N ASP A 21 2.20 10.35 10.35
CA ASP A 21 1.14 9.39 10.72
C ASP A 21 -0.19 9.70 10.00
N MET A 22 -0.59 10.97 9.96
CA MET A 22 -1.79 11.43 9.25
C MET A 22 -1.73 11.18 7.73
N ILE A 23 -0.55 11.33 7.13
CA ILE A 23 -0.34 11.08 5.71
C ILE A 23 -0.38 9.58 5.42
N LEU A 24 0.24 8.76 6.27
CA LEU A 24 0.26 7.30 6.14
C LEU A 24 -1.15 6.71 6.29
N GLU A 25 -1.96 7.21 7.23
CA GLU A 25 -3.36 6.82 7.37
C GLU A 25 -4.17 7.15 6.11
N LEU A 26 -4.02 8.37 5.57
CA LEU A 26 -4.68 8.79 4.33
C LEU A 26 -4.30 7.89 3.14
N LEU A 27 -3.00 7.59 2.99
CA LEU A 27 -2.52 6.72 1.91
C LEU A 27 -3.00 5.28 2.09
N THR A 28 -3.10 4.79 3.32
CA THR A 28 -3.63 3.46 3.63
C THR A 28 -5.10 3.35 3.23
N GLN A 29 -5.91 4.36 3.58
CA GLN A 29 -7.32 4.41 3.17
C GLN A 29 -7.45 4.48 1.65
N GLY A 30 -6.64 5.31 0.98
CA GLY A 30 -6.60 5.40 -0.47
C GLY A 30 -6.20 4.08 -1.14
N ALA A 31 -5.27 3.32 -0.54
CA ALA A 31 -4.88 2.00 -1.03
C ALA A 31 -6.03 0.99 -0.97
N ILE A 32 -6.77 0.98 0.16
CA ILE A 32 -7.93 0.10 0.35
C ILE A 32 -9.00 0.41 -0.71
N GLU A 33 -9.31 1.70 -0.91
CA GLU A 33 -10.25 2.14 -1.94
C GLU A 33 -9.77 1.81 -3.36
N TYR A 34 -8.48 1.96 -3.63
CA TYR A 34 -7.88 1.62 -4.91
C TYR A 34 -8.03 0.13 -5.23
N LEU A 35 -7.72 -0.75 -4.27
CA LEU A 35 -7.89 -2.19 -4.42
C LEU A 35 -9.36 -2.57 -4.61
N ALA A 36 -10.27 -1.96 -3.84
CA ALA A 36 -11.71 -2.16 -4.00
C ALA A 36 -12.20 -1.77 -5.41
N ASN A 37 -11.73 -0.62 -5.93
CA ASN A 37 -12.04 -0.16 -7.28
C ASN A 37 -11.46 -1.09 -8.37
N ALA A 38 -10.34 -1.77 -8.07
CA ALA A 38 -9.76 -2.81 -8.92
C ALA A 38 -10.48 -4.18 -8.80
N GLY A 39 -11.60 -4.25 -8.06
CA GLY A 39 -12.37 -5.48 -7.90
C GLY A 39 -11.84 -6.43 -6.82
N VAL A 40 -10.83 -6.01 -6.06
CA VAL A 40 -10.24 -6.77 -4.95
C VAL A 40 -11.02 -6.50 -3.65
N PRO A 41 -11.73 -7.47 -3.07
CA PRO A 41 -12.42 -7.28 -1.81
C PRO A 41 -11.45 -7.10 -0.65
N GLU A 42 -11.86 -6.33 0.36
CA GLU A 42 -11.14 -6.22 1.63
C GLU A 42 -10.92 -7.62 2.25
N SER A 43 -9.69 -7.87 2.71
CA SER A 43 -9.28 -9.16 3.25
C SER A 43 -8.21 -8.99 4.31
N GLU A 44 -8.23 -9.84 5.34
CA GLU A 44 -7.19 -9.89 6.39
C GLU A 44 -5.95 -10.68 5.94
N SER A 45 -5.89 -11.13 4.68
CA SER A 45 -4.76 -11.90 4.15
C SER A 45 -3.47 -11.07 4.13
N ALA A 46 -2.34 -11.74 4.35
CA ALA A 46 -1.04 -11.10 4.27
C ALA A 46 -0.76 -10.49 2.88
N LEU A 47 -1.29 -11.10 1.81
CA LEU A 47 -1.13 -10.59 0.44
C LEU A 47 -1.89 -9.28 0.22
N TYR A 48 -3.10 -9.15 0.77
CA TYR A 48 -3.86 -7.90 0.76
C TYR A 48 -3.12 -6.80 1.52
N LYS A 49 -2.63 -7.10 2.72
CA LYS A 49 -1.83 -6.15 3.52
C LYS A 49 -0.56 -5.71 2.79
N LEU A 50 0.13 -6.63 2.12
CA LEU A 50 1.30 -6.32 1.30
C LEU A 50 0.94 -5.43 0.10
N GLY A 51 -0.20 -5.68 -0.56
CA GLY A 51 -0.70 -4.83 -1.63
C GLY A 51 -0.96 -3.39 -1.17
N VAL A 52 -1.58 -3.23 0.01
CA VAL A 52 -1.76 -1.92 0.65
C VAL A 52 -0.41 -1.26 0.95
N MET A 53 0.53 -1.97 1.57
CA MET A 53 1.87 -1.44 1.88
C MET A 53 2.64 -1.00 0.62
N LEU A 54 2.55 -1.76 -0.47
CA LEU A 54 3.20 -1.42 -1.75
C LEU A 54 2.60 -0.18 -2.40
N TYR A 55 1.26 -0.03 -2.35
CA TYR A 55 0.60 1.21 -2.77
C TYR A 55 1.10 2.40 -1.96
N VAL A 56 1.10 2.28 -0.63
CA VAL A 56 1.57 3.37 0.23
C VAL A 56 3.03 3.72 -0.06
N ALA A 57 3.93 2.73 -0.17
CA ALA A 57 5.34 2.97 -0.49
C ALA A 57 5.49 3.67 -1.84
N LEU A 58 4.79 3.20 -2.87
CA LEU A 58 4.81 3.83 -4.20
C LEU A 58 4.41 5.31 -4.13
N HIS A 59 3.41 5.67 -3.34
CA HIS A 59 2.92 7.06 -3.26
C HIS A 59 3.64 7.93 -2.23
N TYR A 60 4.16 7.34 -1.16
CA TYR A 60 4.88 8.05 -0.11
C TYR A 60 6.33 8.35 -0.53
N GLU A 61 7.04 7.35 -1.05
CA GLU A 61 8.46 7.51 -1.44
C GLU A 61 8.63 8.33 -2.73
N ASN A 62 7.68 8.26 -3.67
CA ASN A 62 7.69 9.11 -4.88
C ASN A 62 7.24 10.57 -4.61
N ARG A 63 7.08 10.97 -3.34
CA ARG A 63 6.92 12.40 -2.99
C ARG A 63 8.18 13.19 -3.28
N ASP A 64 9.34 12.54 -3.36
CA ASP A 64 10.57 13.13 -3.87
C ASP A 64 10.63 12.97 -5.40
N PRO A 65 10.48 14.06 -6.18
CA PRO A 65 10.53 13.99 -7.65
C PRO A 65 11.87 13.49 -8.21
N SER A 66 12.92 13.42 -7.38
CA SER A 66 14.24 12.91 -7.77
C SER A 66 14.34 11.37 -7.73
N MET A 67 13.43 10.68 -7.04
CA MET A 67 13.33 9.22 -7.04
C MET A 67 12.35 8.75 -8.13
N ARG A 68 12.88 8.16 -9.21
CA ARG A 68 12.09 7.45 -10.23
C ARG A 68 11.98 5.97 -9.85
N MET A 69 10.79 5.50 -9.48
CA MET A 69 10.57 4.11 -9.02
C MET A 69 9.60 3.31 -9.90
N ASP A 70 10.00 3.06 -11.14
CA ASP A 70 9.23 2.26 -12.11
C ASP A 70 9.00 0.80 -11.63
N LYS A 71 9.83 0.29 -10.70
CA LYS A 71 9.74 -1.09 -10.18
C LYS A 71 8.57 -1.33 -9.21
N PHE A 72 8.14 -0.32 -8.47
CA PHE A 72 7.07 -0.47 -7.47
C PHE A 72 5.69 -0.54 -8.12
N SER A 73 5.48 0.17 -9.23
CA SER A 73 4.24 0.08 -10.01
C SER A 73 3.99 -1.36 -10.48
N PHE A 74 5.03 -1.99 -11.04
CA PHE A 74 4.94 -3.37 -11.52
C PHE A 74 4.63 -4.37 -10.39
N ALA A 75 5.25 -4.21 -9.21
CA ALA A 75 4.98 -5.09 -8.06
C ALA A 75 3.54 -4.95 -7.56
N LEU A 76 3.02 -3.72 -7.51
CA LEU A 76 1.64 -3.44 -7.14
C LEU A 76 0.64 -4.03 -8.15
N GLU A 77 0.86 -3.81 -9.45
CA GLU A 77 0.06 -4.39 -10.53
C GLU A 77 0.01 -5.92 -10.44
N SER A 78 1.16 -6.57 -10.19
CA SER A 78 1.22 -8.02 -10.04
C SER A 78 0.40 -8.53 -8.86
N ILE A 79 0.34 -7.81 -7.75
CA ILE A 79 -0.46 -8.21 -6.58
C ILE A 79 -1.95 -8.04 -6.84
N ILE A 80 -2.33 -6.95 -7.51
CA ILE A 80 -3.73 -6.70 -7.86
C ILE A 80 -4.26 -7.84 -8.73
N LEU A 81 -3.51 -8.25 -9.76
CA LEU A 81 -3.88 -9.37 -10.62
C LEU A 81 -4.03 -10.68 -9.83
N GLN A 82 -3.11 -10.97 -8.91
CA GLN A 82 -3.19 -12.17 -8.06
C GLN A 82 -4.42 -12.16 -7.13
N LEU A 83 -4.85 -10.98 -6.69
CA LEU A 83 -6.02 -10.81 -5.83
C LEU A 83 -7.33 -10.80 -6.63
N GLU A 84 -7.32 -10.29 -7.87
CA GLU A 84 -8.45 -10.31 -8.81
C GLU A 84 -8.76 -11.75 -9.28
N ASP A 85 -7.72 -12.52 -9.63
CA ASP A 85 -7.81 -13.89 -10.15
C ASP A 85 -8.26 -14.94 -9.11
N TYR A 86 -8.39 -14.57 -7.83
CA TYR A 86 -8.83 -15.49 -6.77
C TYR A 86 -10.36 -15.71 -6.74
N ARG A 87 -11.09 -15.42 -7.84
CA ARG A 87 -12.55 -15.56 -7.97
C ARG A 87 -12.97 -16.85 -8.69
#